data_AF-A0A0T7GWH7-F1
#
_entry.id   AF-A0A0T7GWH7-F1
#
_cell.length_a   1.000
_cell.length_b   1.000
_cell.length_c   1.000
_cell.angle_alpha   90.00
_cell.angle_beta   90.00
_cell.angle_gamma   90.00
#
_symmetry.space_group_name_H-M   'P 1'
#
loop_
_entity.id
_entity.type
_entity.pdbx_description
1 polymer ?
#
loop_
_entity_poly.entity_id
_entity_poly.type
_entity_poly.pdbx_seq_one_letter_code
_entity_poly.pdbx_strand_id
1 'polypeptide(L)'
;MHLRHTIPLAALLVFLSASALAETFTAQRAAIWRGYGKTAAPMQLCINGTCQTIDNIGPIVTDQSQPYYLDLDTLSKIEVTPAPARIDTLDATTNALQPGLYASDASAIRYRGSWVHQHREGPSDGEIHSAFDAGSDLSFVFEGAGLEVGLVHYDDRRTAKLCVDEACQTINLYSPRLDWQQPLLVFGLKSGRHTASMRLLAGKGMDLDWIRVLPAPEPMRPGHYQPNDKRITTTNNWKNFASTAPRASFAFDFEGHGALLDFTTDADAGEITLCLDGACHTEDLFTLKPGTRQLTLETRSAGLHHVIVHKGLSRRLALPNITIR
;
A
#
# COMPACT_ATOMS: atom_id res chain seq x y z
N MET A 1 -36.92 -80.64 -5.63
CA MET A 1 -35.83 -80.57 -4.64
C MET A 1 -34.93 -79.42 -5.04
N HIS A 2 -35.00 -78.30 -4.32
CA HIS A 2 -34.10 -77.16 -4.49
C HIS A 2 -32.66 -77.55 -4.11
N LEU A 3 -31.66 -77.02 -4.82
CA LEU A 3 -30.63 -76.15 -4.22
C LEU A 3 -29.76 -75.47 -5.31
N ARG A 4 -29.41 -74.22 -5.03
CA ARG A 4 -28.59 -73.29 -5.81
C ARG A 4 -27.09 -73.51 -5.55
N HIS A 5 -26.22 -73.13 -6.49
CA HIS A 5 -24.95 -72.42 -6.25
C HIS A 5 -24.38 -71.92 -7.60
N THR A 6 -24.53 -70.64 -7.96
CA THR A 6 -23.62 -69.48 -7.77
C THR A 6 -22.25 -69.61 -8.46
N ILE A 7 -22.09 -68.83 -9.53
CA ILE A 7 -20.86 -68.57 -10.31
C ILE A 7 -20.13 -67.38 -9.66
N PRO A 8 -18.79 -67.39 -9.46
CA PRO A 8 -18.08 -66.21 -8.99
C PRO A 8 -17.71 -65.30 -10.18
N LEU A 9 -18.10 -64.04 -10.06
CA LEU A 9 -17.73 -62.92 -10.93
C LEU A 9 -16.45 -62.30 -10.36
N ALA A 10 -15.28 -62.55 -10.98
CA ALA A 10 -14.07 -61.81 -10.67
C ALA A 10 -14.09 -60.47 -11.40
N ALA A 11 -14.61 -59.44 -10.73
CA ALA A 11 -14.53 -58.06 -11.21
C ALA A 11 -13.11 -57.52 -10.97
N LEU A 12 -12.41 -57.28 -12.07
CA LEU A 12 -11.18 -56.52 -12.16
C LEU A 12 -11.47 -55.06 -11.80
N LEU A 13 -11.33 -54.68 -10.51
CA LEU A 13 -11.28 -53.27 -10.11
C LEU A 13 -9.88 -52.73 -10.43
N VAL A 14 -9.72 -52.20 -11.64
CA VAL A 14 -8.67 -51.22 -11.91
C VAL A 14 -9.07 -49.96 -11.16
N PHE A 15 -8.37 -49.66 -10.06
CA PHE A 15 -8.37 -48.30 -9.53
C PHE A 15 -7.75 -47.40 -10.59
N LEU A 16 -8.58 -46.79 -11.44
CA LEU A 16 -8.21 -45.51 -12.03
C LEU A 16 -8.15 -44.52 -10.87
N SER A 17 -6.96 -44.29 -10.33
CA SER A 17 -6.68 -43.01 -9.69
C SER A 17 -7.01 -41.96 -10.75
N ALA A 18 -8.08 -41.20 -10.55
CA ALA A 18 -8.28 -39.97 -11.28
C ALA A 18 -7.05 -39.11 -10.99
N SER A 19 -6.06 -39.15 -11.88
CA SER A 19 -4.96 -38.20 -11.89
C SER A 19 -5.62 -36.85 -12.07
N ALA A 20 -5.77 -36.13 -10.97
CA ALA A 20 -6.34 -34.80 -10.98
C ALA A 20 -5.53 -33.98 -11.99
N LEU A 21 -6.22 -33.40 -12.97
CA LEU A 21 -5.58 -32.67 -14.06
C LEU A 21 -4.69 -31.58 -13.47
N ALA A 22 -3.48 -31.41 -14.03
CA ALA A 22 -2.61 -30.29 -13.68
C ALA A 22 -3.02 -29.05 -14.48
N GLU A 23 -2.89 -27.87 -13.88
CA GLU A 23 -3.06 -26.59 -14.58
C GLU A 23 -1.71 -25.89 -14.72
N THR A 24 -1.37 -25.43 -15.93
CA THR A 24 -0.09 -24.79 -16.25
C THR A 24 -0.31 -23.38 -16.75
N PHE A 25 0.45 -22.42 -16.22
CA PHE A 25 0.41 -21.02 -16.60
C PHE A 25 1.79 -20.37 -16.47
N THR A 26 1.92 -19.13 -16.90
CA THR A 26 3.16 -18.35 -16.73
C THR A 26 2.80 -17.06 -16.03
N ALA A 27 3.45 -16.80 -14.91
CA ALA A 27 3.25 -15.58 -14.16
C ALA A 27 4.48 -15.25 -13.34
N GLN A 28 4.70 -13.96 -13.11
CA GLN A 28 5.60 -13.53 -12.05
C GLN A 28 4.87 -13.56 -10.70
N ARG A 29 3.54 -13.51 -10.73
CA ARG A 29 2.70 -13.53 -9.54
C ARG A 29 1.31 -14.08 -9.84
N ALA A 30 0.77 -14.87 -8.91
CA ALA A 30 -0.58 -15.41 -9.03
C ALA A 30 -1.25 -15.66 -7.68
N ALA A 31 -2.57 -15.52 -7.64
CA ALA A 31 -3.40 -16.09 -6.59
C ALA A 31 -3.95 -17.45 -7.06
N ILE A 32 -3.58 -18.51 -6.36
CA ILE A 32 -4.00 -19.89 -6.66
C ILE A 32 -5.07 -20.27 -5.64
N TRP A 33 -6.34 -20.24 -6.04
CA TRP A 33 -7.47 -20.52 -5.15
C TRP A 33 -7.61 -22.02 -4.90
N ARG A 34 -7.40 -22.42 -3.65
CA ARG A 34 -7.37 -23.82 -3.22
C ARG A 34 -8.35 -24.06 -2.07
N GLY A 35 -8.78 -25.31 -1.91
CA GLY A 35 -9.44 -25.73 -0.68
C GLY A 35 -8.46 -25.65 0.49
N TYR A 36 -8.88 -25.07 1.61
CA TYR A 36 -8.10 -24.90 2.83
C TYR A 36 -8.96 -25.20 4.06
N GLY A 37 -8.49 -26.06 4.97
CA GLY A 37 -9.27 -26.55 6.11
C GLY A 37 -8.68 -27.82 6.72
N LYS A 38 -9.26 -28.33 7.82
CA LYS A 38 -8.74 -29.50 8.54
C LYS A 38 -8.66 -30.78 7.70
N THR A 39 -9.44 -30.88 6.63
CA THR A 39 -9.52 -32.07 5.77
C THR A 39 -9.02 -31.80 4.35
N ALA A 40 -8.51 -30.60 4.08
CA ALA A 40 -8.09 -30.21 2.74
C ALA A 40 -6.88 -31.02 2.27
N ALA A 41 -6.98 -31.58 1.07
CA ALA A 41 -5.89 -32.32 0.46
C ALA A 41 -4.73 -31.39 0.07
N PRO A 42 -3.47 -31.83 0.19
CA PRO A 42 -2.32 -31.04 -0.23
C PRO A 42 -2.32 -30.83 -1.75
N MET A 43 -1.61 -29.80 -2.20
CA MET A 43 -1.34 -29.55 -3.62
C MET A 43 0.16 -29.58 -3.91
N GLN A 44 0.54 -29.94 -5.12
CA GLN A 44 1.88 -29.83 -5.65
C GLN A 44 1.97 -28.55 -6.48
N LEU A 45 2.95 -27.71 -6.17
CA LEU A 45 3.27 -26.49 -6.88
C LEU A 45 4.66 -26.61 -7.49
N CYS A 46 4.76 -26.60 -8.81
CA CYS A 46 6.01 -26.66 -9.55
C CYS A 46 6.33 -25.31 -10.20
N ILE A 47 7.54 -24.81 -9.96
CA ILE A 47 8.06 -23.55 -10.51
C ILE A 47 9.27 -23.90 -11.38
N ASN A 48 9.17 -23.64 -12.69
CA ASN A 48 10.21 -23.99 -13.67
C ASN A 48 10.68 -25.46 -13.55
N GLY A 49 9.74 -26.37 -13.27
CA GLY A 49 10.00 -27.82 -13.12
C GLY A 49 10.47 -28.26 -11.72
N THR A 50 10.73 -27.33 -10.79
CA THR A 50 11.05 -27.67 -9.40
C THR A 50 9.80 -27.64 -8.54
N CYS A 51 9.45 -28.77 -7.92
CA CYS A 51 8.17 -28.95 -7.23
C CYS A 51 8.29 -28.95 -5.71
N GLN A 52 7.30 -28.36 -5.06
CA GLN A 52 7.08 -28.44 -3.62
C GLN A 52 5.64 -28.86 -3.33
N THR A 53 5.46 -29.60 -2.24
CA THR A 53 4.13 -29.89 -1.70
C THR A 53 3.70 -28.74 -0.80
N ILE A 54 2.56 -28.15 -1.11
CA ILE A 54 1.88 -27.17 -0.27
C ILE A 54 0.80 -27.91 0.52
N ASP A 55 0.96 -27.92 1.84
CA ASP A 55 -0.08 -28.40 2.74
C ASP A 55 -1.22 -27.38 2.81
N ASN A 56 -2.44 -27.87 2.70
CA ASN A 56 -3.64 -27.08 2.74
C ASN A 56 -4.40 -27.23 4.07
N ILE A 57 -3.79 -27.92 5.03
CA ILE A 57 -4.36 -28.09 6.36
C ILE A 57 -4.36 -26.77 7.12
N GLY A 58 -5.54 -26.37 7.56
CA GLY A 58 -5.77 -25.17 8.37
C GLY A 58 -6.54 -25.46 9.66
N PRO A 59 -6.61 -24.50 10.61
CA PRO A 59 -7.35 -24.66 11.87
C PRO A 59 -8.88 -24.72 11.68
N ILE A 60 -9.38 -24.36 10.50
CA ILE A 60 -10.81 -24.23 10.17
C ILE A 60 -11.44 -25.61 9.97
N VAL A 61 -12.61 -25.84 10.56
CA VAL A 61 -13.28 -27.16 10.63
C VAL A 61 -13.87 -27.61 9.28
N THR A 62 -14.12 -26.67 8.37
CA THR A 62 -14.69 -26.91 7.04
C THR A 62 -13.74 -26.42 5.97
N ASP A 63 -13.60 -27.19 4.88
CA ASP A 63 -12.80 -26.75 3.74
C ASP A 63 -13.44 -25.53 3.07
N GLN A 64 -12.67 -24.44 2.93
CA GLN A 64 -13.08 -23.22 2.26
C GLN A 64 -12.10 -22.86 1.15
N SER A 65 -12.55 -22.10 0.15
CA SER A 65 -11.66 -21.58 -0.89
C SER A 65 -10.81 -20.44 -0.31
N GLN A 66 -9.49 -20.59 -0.35
CA GLN A 66 -8.54 -19.53 0.01
C GLN A 66 -7.41 -19.41 -1.02
N PRO A 67 -6.93 -18.19 -1.31
CA PRO A 67 -5.82 -18.00 -2.23
C PRO A 67 -4.49 -18.44 -1.61
N TYR A 68 -3.66 -19.13 -2.39
CA TYR A 68 -2.21 -19.20 -2.18
C TYR A 68 -1.58 -18.13 -3.04
N TYR A 69 -1.01 -17.11 -2.42
CA TYR A 69 -0.28 -16.09 -3.15
C TYR A 69 1.12 -16.59 -3.48
N LEU A 70 1.42 -16.65 -4.76
CA LEU A 70 2.74 -16.97 -5.28
C LEU A 70 3.35 -15.69 -5.86
N ASP A 71 4.54 -15.33 -5.38
CA ASP A 71 5.32 -14.24 -5.93
C ASP A 71 6.74 -14.69 -6.28
N LEU A 72 7.15 -14.40 -7.50
CA LEU A 72 8.43 -14.79 -8.07
C LEU A 72 9.23 -13.56 -8.50
N ASP A 73 10.56 -13.68 -8.48
CA ASP A 73 11.45 -12.58 -8.89
C ASP A 73 11.41 -12.37 -10.41
N THR A 74 11.02 -13.39 -11.17
CA THR A 74 10.92 -13.36 -12.63
C THR A 74 9.70 -14.12 -13.11
N LEU A 75 9.22 -13.75 -14.30
CA LEU A 75 8.17 -14.45 -15.01
C LEU A 75 8.57 -15.93 -15.18
N SER A 76 7.81 -16.84 -14.56
CA SER A 76 8.16 -18.26 -14.51
C SER A 76 7.00 -19.14 -14.93
N LYS A 77 7.32 -20.33 -15.45
CA LYS A 77 6.33 -21.36 -15.73
C LYS A 77 5.91 -22.01 -14.40
N ILE A 78 4.60 -22.03 -14.15
CA ILE A 78 4.00 -22.57 -12.94
C ILE A 78 3.06 -23.70 -13.32
N GLU A 79 3.10 -24.79 -12.57
CA GLU A 79 2.22 -25.94 -12.72
C GLU A 79 1.67 -26.34 -11.35
N VAL A 80 0.35 -26.51 -11.25
CA VAL A 80 -0.35 -26.83 -10.00
C VAL A 80 -1.13 -28.12 -10.18
N THR A 81 -0.93 -29.06 -9.26
CA THR A 81 -1.62 -30.37 -9.24
C THR A 81 -2.15 -30.68 -7.84
N PRO A 82 -3.45 -30.96 -7.63
CA PRO A 82 -4.52 -30.94 -8.61
C PRO A 82 -4.80 -29.52 -9.13
N ALA A 83 -5.50 -29.42 -10.27
CA ALA A 83 -5.94 -28.13 -10.80
C ALA A 83 -6.74 -27.38 -9.72
N PRO A 84 -6.37 -26.12 -9.42
CA PRO A 84 -7.06 -25.30 -8.43
C PRO A 84 -8.47 -24.92 -8.92
N ALA A 85 -9.28 -24.36 -8.02
CA ALA A 85 -10.61 -23.90 -8.38
C ALA A 85 -10.58 -22.66 -9.31
N ARG A 86 -9.53 -21.85 -9.19
CA ARG A 86 -9.31 -20.62 -9.95
C ARG A 86 -7.85 -20.19 -9.84
N ILE A 87 -7.31 -19.61 -10.90
CA ILE A 87 -6.03 -18.90 -10.92
C ILE A 87 -6.25 -17.47 -11.38
N ASP A 88 -5.72 -16.52 -10.62
CA ASP A 88 -5.58 -15.14 -11.07
C ASP A 88 -4.11 -14.84 -11.28
N THR A 89 -3.70 -14.53 -12.51
CA THR A 89 -2.37 -13.99 -12.80
C THR A 89 -2.36 -12.51 -12.45
N LEU A 90 -1.47 -12.10 -11.56
CA LEU A 90 -1.43 -10.76 -10.98
C LEU A 90 -0.18 -10.04 -11.49
N ASP A 91 -0.23 -9.55 -12.73
CA ASP A 91 0.94 -8.88 -13.32
C ASP A 91 1.30 -7.60 -12.53
N ALA A 92 2.50 -7.59 -11.93
CA ALA A 92 2.99 -6.51 -11.09
C ALA A 92 3.23 -5.18 -11.86
N THR A 93 3.29 -5.23 -13.19
CA THR A 93 3.53 -4.05 -14.04
C THR A 93 2.24 -3.36 -14.50
N THR A 94 1.08 -4.02 -14.48
CA THR A 94 -0.18 -3.46 -15.01
C THR A 94 -1.29 -3.27 -13.96
N ASN A 95 -1.18 -3.86 -12.77
CA ASN A 95 -2.23 -3.78 -11.75
C ASN A 95 -1.92 -2.76 -10.64
N ALA A 96 -1.77 -1.48 -11.00
CA ALA A 96 -1.62 -0.41 -10.02
C ALA A 96 -2.98 -0.05 -9.41
N LEU A 97 -3.02 0.09 -8.08
CA LEU A 97 -4.18 0.63 -7.38
C LEU A 97 -4.44 2.06 -7.86
N GLN A 98 -5.65 2.31 -8.37
CA GLN A 98 -6.11 3.64 -8.80
C GLN A 98 -6.69 4.39 -7.60
N PRO A 99 -6.99 5.69 -7.69
CA PRO A 99 -7.63 6.41 -6.60
C PRO A 99 -8.91 5.71 -6.12
N GLY A 100 -8.99 5.41 -4.83
CA GLY A 100 -10.06 4.57 -4.27
C GLY A 100 -9.68 3.89 -2.96
N LEU A 101 -10.65 3.22 -2.33
CA LEU A 101 -10.46 2.41 -1.12
C LEU A 101 -10.42 0.93 -1.50
N TYR A 102 -9.44 0.22 -0.96
CA TYR A 102 -9.17 -1.19 -1.19
C TYR A 102 -9.09 -1.90 0.15
N ALA A 103 -9.79 -3.02 0.25
CA ALA A 103 -9.68 -3.97 1.35
C ALA A 103 -8.27 -4.57 1.43
N SER A 104 -7.91 -5.14 2.58
CA SER A 104 -6.63 -5.83 2.76
C SER A 104 -6.44 -7.02 1.82
N ASP A 105 -7.49 -7.62 1.29
CA ASP A 105 -7.43 -8.76 0.37
C ASP A 105 -7.31 -8.36 -1.11
N ALA A 106 -7.19 -7.06 -1.40
CA ALA A 106 -7.11 -6.58 -2.77
C ALA A 106 -5.95 -7.24 -3.52
N SER A 107 -6.27 -7.86 -4.66
CA SER A 107 -5.34 -8.68 -5.44
C SER A 107 -4.09 -7.95 -5.94
N ALA A 108 -4.04 -6.62 -5.90
CA ALA A 108 -2.85 -5.84 -6.22
C ALA A 108 -1.81 -5.84 -5.07
N ILE A 109 -2.22 -6.13 -3.82
CA ILE A 109 -1.35 -6.15 -2.64
C ILE A 109 -0.60 -7.48 -2.54
N ARG A 110 0.72 -7.39 -2.50
CA ARG A 110 1.63 -8.52 -2.33
C ARG A 110 1.97 -8.67 -0.86
N TYR A 111 1.91 -9.89 -0.36
CA TYR A 111 2.25 -10.24 1.02
C TYR A 111 3.37 -11.28 1.05
N ARG A 112 4.41 -11.05 1.86
CA ARG A 112 5.55 -11.96 2.04
C ARG A 112 5.81 -12.19 3.52
N GLY A 113 6.08 -13.43 3.90
CA GLY A 113 6.30 -13.83 5.30
C GLY A 113 5.06 -14.47 5.90
N SER A 114 4.84 -14.31 7.20
CA SER A 114 3.80 -15.02 7.96
C SER A 114 2.43 -14.33 7.97
N TRP A 115 2.01 -13.84 6.81
CA TRP A 115 0.70 -13.22 6.67
C TRP A 115 -0.42 -14.25 6.72
N VAL A 116 -1.47 -13.93 7.47
CA VAL A 116 -2.71 -14.72 7.55
C VAL A 116 -3.88 -13.79 7.28
N HIS A 117 -4.77 -14.21 6.39
CA HIS A 117 -6.06 -13.56 6.16
C HIS A 117 -7.10 -14.09 7.15
N GLN A 118 -7.84 -13.20 7.82
CA GLN A 118 -8.80 -13.56 8.85
C GLN A 118 -10.04 -12.68 8.79
N HIS A 119 -11.19 -13.32 9.01
CA HIS A 119 -12.42 -12.61 9.34
C HIS A 119 -12.45 -12.25 10.83
N ARG A 120 -12.73 -10.99 11.17
CA ARG A 120 -12.85 -10.51 12.55
C ARG A 120 -13.91 -9.42 12.67
N GLU A 121 -14.48 -9.28 13.85
CA GLU A 121 -15.21 -8.07 14.23
C GLU A 121 -14.20 -6.96 14.54
N GLY A 122 -14.31 -5.80 13.89
CA GLY A 122 -13.44 -4.64 14.12
C GLY A 122 -12.83 -4.00 12.87
N PRO A 123 -12.20 -4.77 11.95
CA PRO A 123 -11.75 -4.28 10.65
C PRO A 123 -12.89 -3.62 9.86
N SER A 124 -12.53 -2.72 8.94
CA SER A 124 -13.49 -1.85 8.25
C SER A 124 -14.54 -2.60 7.42
N ASP A 125 -14.19 -3.75 6.86
CA ASP A 125 -15.06 -4.64 6.08
C ASP A 125 -15.20 -6.05 6.69
N GLY A 126 -14.68 -6.23 7.91
CA GLY A 126 -14.66 -7.52 8.60
C GLY A 126 -13.50 -8.43 8.20
N GLU A 127 -12.64 -8.03 7.26
CA GLU A 127 -11.49 -8.81 6.81
C GLU A 127 -10.17 -8.13 7.20
N ILE A 128 -9.16 -8.93 7.53
CA ILE A 128 -7.84 -8.40 7.88
C ILE A 128 -6.70 -9.33 7.49
N HIS A 129 -5.58 -8.75 7.09
CA HIS A 129 -4.32 -9.46 6.94
C HIS A 129 -3.40 -9.16 8.12
N SER A 130 -2.91 -10.21 8.78
CA SER A 130 -2.03 -10.12 9.96
C SER A 130 -0.72 -10.85 9.72
N ALA A 131 0.41 -10.17 9.87
CA ALA A 131 1.74 -10.78 9.94
C ALA A 131 2.15 -11.01 11.40
N PHE A 132 2.92 -12.06 11.69
CA PHE A 132 3.36 -12.40 13.05
C PHE A 132 4.88 -12.41 13.26
N ASP A 133 5.66 -12.49 12.18
CA ASP A 133 7.13 -12.56 12.25
C ASP A 133 7.79 -11.30 11.70
N ALA A 134 8.80 -10.82 12.45
CA ALA A 134 9.67 -9.75 11.99
C ALA A 134 10.30 -10.09 10.63
N GLY A 135 10.27 -9.12 9.73
CA GLY A 135 10.71 -9.30 8.35
C GLY A 135 9.58 -9.62 7.37
N SER A 136 8.38 -9.97 7.84
CA SER A 136 7.19 -10.03 6.99
C SER A 136 6.91 -8.64 6.41
N ASP A 137 6.59 -8.61 5.13
CA ASP A 137 6.38 -7.38 4.38
C ASP A 137 5.19 -7.48 3.44
N LEU A 138 4.63 -6.32 3.10
CA LEU A 138 3.68 -6.17 2.01
C LEU A 138 4.18 -5.13 1.02
N SER A 139 3.76 -5.22 -0.23
CA SER A 139 4.07 -4.24 -1.26
C SER A 139 2.95 -4.12 -2.30
N PHE A 140 2.86 -2.95 -2.93
CA PHE A 140 1.93 -2.70 -4.01
C PHE A 140 2.38 -1.49 -4.83
N VAL A 141 1.83 -1.36 -6.01
CA VAL A 141 2.00 -0.19 -6.87
C VAL A 141 0.68 0.56 -6.91
N PHE A 142 0.73 1.89 -6.91
CA PHE A 142 -0.45 2.73 -7.01
C PHE A 142 -0.21 3.93 -7.92
N GLU A 143 -1.29 4.49 -8.45
CA GLU A 143 -1.28 5.73 -9.22
C GLU A 143 -2.13 6.78 -8.51
N GLY A 144 -1.49 7.84 -8.04
CA GLY A 144 -2.12 8.87 -7.21
C GLY A 144 -1.12 9.92 -6.73
N ALA A 145 -1.50 10.69 -5.71
CA ALA A 145 -0.65 11.71 -5.08
C ALA A 145 -0.47 11.50 -3.57
N GLY A 146 -0.94 10.36 -3.07
CA GLY A 146 -0.87 10.01 -1.66
C GLY A 146 -1.56 8.68 -1.36
N LEU A 147 -1.46 8.29 -0.10
CA LEU A 147 -1.91 7.01 0.42
C LEU A 147 -2.38 7.19 1.87
N GLU A 148 -3.53 6.65 2.22
CA GLU A 148 -3.87 6.36 3.61
C GLU A 148 -3.83 4.84 3.80
N VAL A 149 -3.20 4.39 4.89
CA VAL A 149 -3.11 2.96 5.25
C VAL A 149 -3.86 2.75 6.55
N GLY A 150 -4.90 1.93 6.51
CA GLY A 150 -5.64 1.48 7.70
C GLY A 150 -4.87 0.40 8.42
N LEU A 151 -4.39 0.72 9.63
CA LEU A 151 -3.64 -0.19 10.48
C LEU A 151 -4.40 -0.49 11.76
N VAL A 152 -3.91 -1.47 12.53
CA VAL A 152 -4.38 -1.75 13.88
C VAL A 152 -3.24 -1.50 14.86
N HIS A 153 -3.55 -0.81 15.95
CA HIS A 153 -2.63 -0.66 17.06
C HIS A 153 -3.05 -1.56 18.23
N TYR A 154 -2.07 -2.21 18.85
CA TYR A 154 -2.30 -3.03 20.05
C TYR A 154 -1.02 -3.21 20.87
N ASP A 155 -1.10 -3.87 22.02
CA ASP A 155 -0.07 -3.86 23.06
C ASP A 155 1.17 -4.69 22.69
N ASP A 156 1.01 -5.62 21.76
CA ASP A 156 2.05 -6.48 21.22
C ASP A 156 2.57 -6.02 19.85
N ARG A 157 1.98 -4.96 19.28
CA ARG A 157 2.41 -4.33 18.04
C ARG A 157 3.48 -3.31 18.39
N ARG A 158 4.63 -3.36 17.73
CA ARG A 158 5.74 -2.44 18.02
C ARG A 158 6.01 -1.56 16.83
N THR A 159 6.93 -1.96 15.96
CA THR A 159 7.41 -1.07 14.91
C THR A 159 7.33 -1.70 13.54
N ALA A 160 6.87 -0.91 12.59
CA ALA A 160 6.88 -1.21 11.17
C ALA A 160 7.63 -0.10 10.42
N LYS A 161 8.04 -0.38 9.19
CA LYS A 161 8.61 0.61 8.28
C LYS A 161 7.78 0.66 7.02
N LEU A 162 7.22 1.82 6.69
CA LEU A 162 6.56 2.08 5.42
C LEU A 162 7.51 2.89 4.55
N CYS A 163 7.75 2.41 3.34
CA CYS A 163 8.48 3.12 2.30
C CYS A 163 7.53 3.38 1.12
N VAL A 164 7.52 4.60 0.62
CA VAL A 164 6.91 4.97 -0.65
C VAL A 164 8.02 5.54 -1.53
N ASP A 165 8.24 4.88 -2.66
CA ASP A 165 9.44 5.03 -3.49
C ASP A 165 10.71 4.91 -2.63
N GLU A 166 11.54 5.94 -2.58
CA GLU A 166 12.78 5.97 -1.79
C GLU A 166 12.57 6.50 -0.37
N ALA A 167 11.43 7.13 -0.08
CA ALA A 167 11.16 7.76 1.20
C ALA A 167 10.58 6.75 2.19
N CYS A 168 11.22 6.58 3.35
CA CYS A 168 10.78 5.65 4.38
C CYS A 168 10.48 6.35 5.71
N GLN A 169 9.49 5.83 6.43
CA GLN A 169 9.17 6.21 7.81
C GLN A 169 9.00 4.98 8.70
N THR A 170 9.50 5.07 9.93
CA THR A 170 9.25 4.08 10.97
C THR A 170 7.97 4.46 11.72
N ILE A 171 7.06 3.50 11.84
CA ILE A 171 5.74 3.65 12.44
C ILE A 171 5.74 2.89 13.76
N ASN A 172 5.25 3.53 14.82
CA ASN A 172 4.95 2.86 16.07
C ASN A 172 3.48 2.41 16.07
N LEU A 173 3.27 1.10 16.13
CA LEU A 173 1.96 0.45 16.15
C LEU A 173 1.52 0.12 17.57
N TYR A 174 2.33 0.43 18.60
CA TYR A 174 1.98 0.13 19.98
C TYR A 174 0.81 0.99 20.48
N SER A 175 -0.16 0.33 21.08
CA SER A 175 -1.17 0.96 21.94
C SER A 175 -1.49 0.05 23.13
N PRO A 176 -1.71 0.57 24.35
CA PRO A 176 -2.10 -0.26 25.50
C PRO A 176 -3.51 -0.87 25.36
N ARG A 177 -4.25 -0.55 24.29
CA ARG A 177 -5.59 -1.08 23.98
C ARG A 177 -5.65 -1.42 22.49
N LEU A 178 -6.61 -2.27 22.14
CA LEU A 178 -6.85 -2.63 20.75
C LEU A 178 -7.59 -1.49 20.07
N ASP A 179 -6.90 -0.83 19.15
CA ASP A 179 -7.43 0.28 18.36
C ASP A 179 -7.49 -0.13 16.89
N TRP A 180 -8.69 -0.39 16.40
CA TRP A 180 -8.96 -0.70 15.00
C TRP A 180 -8.90 0.55 14.12
N GLN A 181 -8.72 0.35 12.81
CA GLN A 181 -8.92 1.39 11.79
C GLN A 181 -8.09 2.66 12.03
N GLN A 182 -6.82 2.52 12.40
CA GLN A 182 -5.90 3.63 12.65
C GLN A 182 -5.25 4.08 11.33
N PRO A 183 -5.65 5.23 10.75
CA PRO A 183 -5.13 5.65 9.46
C PRO A 183 -3.73 6.26 9.59
N LEU A 184 -2.80 5.78 8.78
CA LEU A 184 -1.52 6.42 8.52
C LEU A 184 -1.55 7.12 7.17
N LEU A 185 -1.36 8.44 7.17
CA LEU A 185 -1.35 9.26 5.96
C LEU A 185 0.07 9.44 5.41
N VAL A 186 0.27 9.09 4.14
CA VAL A 186 1.37 9.53 3.27
C VAL A 186 0.76 10.46 2.22
N PHE A 187 1.31 11.64 2.05
CA PHE A 187 0.70 12.70 1.25
C PHE A 187 1.80 13.53 0.58
N GLY A 188 1.39 14.41 -0.34
CA GLY A 188 2.31 15.32 -1.02
C GLY A 188 3.30 14.58 -1.90
N LEU A 189 2.88 13.44 -2.46
CA LEU A 189 3.64 12.77 -3.50
C LEU A 189 3.35 13.47 -4.83
N LYS A 190 4.35 13.51 -5.70
CA LYS A 190 4.14 13.94 -7.09
C LYS A 190 3.08 13.05 -7.73
N SER A 191 2.07 13.64 -8.37
CA SER A 191 1.08 12.87 -9.12
C SER A 191 1.74 11.87 -10.08
N GLY A 192 1.38 10.59 -9.94
CA GLY A 192 1.86 9.56 -10.83
C GLY A 192 1.89 8.18 -10.19
N ARG A 193 2.74 7.32 -10.77
CA ARG A 193 2.91 5.93 -10.36
C ARG A 193 3.98 5.82 -9.27
N HIS A 194 3.64 5.17 -8.17
CA HIS A 194 4.48 4.97 -7.00
C HIS A 194 4.54 3.52 -6.57
N THR A 195 5.64 3.13 -5.91
CA THR A 195 5.75 1.82 -5.25
C THR A 195 5.70 2.01 -3.75
N ALA A 196 4.81 1.28 -3.06
CA ALA A 196 4.77 1.24 -1.61
C ALA A 196 5.19 -0.13 -1.08
N SER A 197 5.88 -0.14 0.06
CA SER A 197 6.14 -1.36 0.83
C SER A 197 6.09 -1.09 2.33
N MET A 198 5.52 -2.02 3.09
CA MET A 198 5.49 -1.94 4.55
C MET A 198 6.04 -3.23 5.16
N ARG A 199 7.00 -3.11 6.08
CA ARG A 199 7.69 -4.25 6.69
C ARG A 199 7.59 -4.20 8.21
N LEU A 200 7.21 -5.33 8.82
CA LEU A 200 7.26 -5.53 10.26
C LEU A 200 8.73 -5.57 10.72
N LEU A 201 9.13 -4.66 11.60
CA LEU A 201 10.48 -4.59 12.15
C LEU A 201 10.59 -5.30 13.50
N ALA A 202 9.61 -5.07 14.39
CA ALA A 202 9.56 -5.67 15.71
C ALA A 202 8.12 -5.74 16.24
N GLY A 203 7.90 -6.61 17.23
CA GLY A 203 6.58 -6.88 17.80
C GLY A 203 6.12 -8.30 17.48
N LYS A 204 4.92 -8.64 17.94
CA LYS A 204 4.26 -9.92 17.64
C LYS A 204 3.26 -9.83 16.49
N GLY A 205 3.03 -8.63 15.96
CA GLY A 205 2.18 -8.49 14.80
C GLY A 205 2.26 -7.17 14.06
N MET A 206 1.73 -7.18 12.84
CA MET A 206 1.32 -6.01 12.05
C MET A 206 0.04 -6.39 11.31
N ASP A 207 -0.99 -5.54 11.39
CA ASP A 207 -2.22 -5.78 10.65
C ASP A 207 -2.44 -4.70 9.58
N LEU A 208 -2.88 -5.14 8.41
CA LEU A 208 -3.40 -4.27 7.35
C LEU A 208 -4.92 -4.49 7.24
N ASP A 209 -5.69 -3.42 7.42
CA ASP A 209 -7.15 -3.37 7.29
C ASP A 209 -7.54 -2.91 5.88
N TRP A 210 -7.04 -1.74 5.47
CA TRP A 210 -7.35 -1.17 4.15
C TRP A 210 -6.24 -0.28 3.61
N ILE A 211 -6.27 -0.04 2.31
CA ILE A 211 -5.45 0.94 1.60
C ILE A 211 -6.36 1.90 0.86
N ARG A 212 -6.16 3.21 1.04
CA ARG A 212 -6.80 4.24 0.22
C ARG A 212 -5.75 4.97 -0.59
N VAL A 213 -5.88 4.92 -1.90
CA VAL A 213 -5.09 5.74 -2.81
C VAL A 213 -5.76 7.09 -2.95
N LEU A 214 -5.01 8.16 -2.70
CA LEU A 214 -5.51 9.52 -2.81
C LEU A 214 -5.35 10.01 -4.25
N PRO A 215 -6.39 10.61 -4.85
CA PRO A 215 -6.29 11.16 -6.20
C PRO A 215 -5.30 12.31 -6.23
N ALA A 216 -4.75 12.57 -7.42
CA ALA A 216 -4.01 13.79 -7.66
C ALA A 216 -4.95 15.01 -7.64
N PRO A 217 -4.60 16.11 -6.94
CA PRO A 217 -5.31 17.38 -7.10
C PRO A 217 -5.22 17.84 -8.56
N GLU A 218 -6.23 18.56 -9.03
CA GLU A 218 -6.11 19.25 -10.32
C GLU A 218 -4.93 20.23 -10.28
N PRO A 219 -4.04 20.23 -11.28
CA PRO A 219 -2.93 21.18 -11.32
C PRO A 219 -3.44 22.63 -11.36
N MET A 220 -2.73 23.51 -10.68
CA MET A 220 -2.93 24.95 -10.79
C MET A 220 -2.48 25.43 -12.17
N ARG A 221 -3.33 26.19 -12.86
CA ARG A 221 -3.01 26.84 -14.15
C ARG A 221 -2.47 28.26 -13.92
N PRO A 222 -1.94 28.96 -14.94
CA PRO A 222 -1.54 30.36 -14.79
C PRO A 222 -2.62 31.21 -14.13
N GLY A 223 -2.24 31.98 -13.10
CA GLY A 223 -3.19 32.73 -12.26
C GLY A 223 -2.72 32.90 -10.82
N HIS A 224 -3.57 33.55 -10.00
CA HIS A 224 -3.32 33.82 -8.59
C HIS A 224 -4.22 32.97 -7.71
N TYR A 225 -3.63 32.36 -6.69
CA TYR A 225 -4.28 31.43 -5.77
C TYR A 225 -4.05 31.85 -4.33
N GLN A 226 -5.13 31.80 -3.56
CA GLN A 226 -5.13 32.14 -2.15
C GLN A 226 -4.69 30.92 -1.31
N PRO A 227 -4.18 31.14 -0.09
CA PRO A 227 -3.83 30.09 0.86
C PRO A 227 -4.88 29.00 1.17
N ASN A 228 -6.18 29.23 0.92
CA ASN A 228 -7.26 28.24 1.07
C ASN A 228 -7.62 27.52 -0.22
N ASP A 229 -6.85 27.66 -1.30
CA ASP A 229 -7.16 26.96 -2.53
C ASP A 229 -7.18 25.44 -2.29
N LYS A 230 -8.26 24.79 -2.73
CA LYS A 230 -8.48 23.34 -2.53
C LYS A 230 -7.42 22.45 -3.16
N ARG A 231 -6.62 22.97 -4.10
CA ARG A 231 -5.50 22.25 -4.74
C ARG A 231 -4.23 22.25 -3.87
N ILE A 232 -4.20 23.08 -2.83
CA ILE A 232 -3.15 23.02 -1.81
C ILE A 232 -3.51 21.92 -0.82
N THR A 233 -2.67 20.90 -0.77
CA THR A 233 -2.78 19.82 0.21
C THR A 233 -1.85 20.10 1.39
N THR A 234 -2.23 19.70 2.60
CA THR A 234 -1.46 20.01 3.82
C THR A 234 -1.42 18.83 4.79
N THR A 235 -0.42 18.82 5.69
CA THR A 235 -0.37 17.92 6.86
C THR A 235 -0.31 18.60 8.20
N ASN A 236 -0.47 17.75 9.22
CA ASN A 236 -0.43 18.13 10.63
C ASN A 236 -1.43 19.24 10.93
N ASN A 237 -2.58 19.17 10.24
CA ASN A 237 -3.72 20.07 10.35
C ASN A 237 -3.30 21.53 10.31
N TRP A 238 -2.92 22.03 9.13
CA TRP A 238 -2.68 23.44 8.90
C TRP A 238 -3.99 24.23 9.14
N LYS A 239 -4.15 24.79 10.36
CA LYS A 239 -5.39 25.43 10.83
C LYS A 239 -5.31 26.93 10.64
N ASN A 240 -6.39 27.58 10.18
CA ASN A 240 -6.46 29.04 10.04
C ASN A 240 -5.30 29.60 9.22
N PHE A 241 -4.94 28.95 8.12
CA PHE A 241 -3.87 29.37 7.19
C PHE A 241 -2.44 29.36 7.78
N ALA A 242 -2.25 28.86 9.01
CA ALA A 242 -0.93 28.73 9.62
C ALA A 242 -0.75 27.37 10.33
N SER A 243 0.49 26.88 10.41
CA SER A 243 0.79 25.68 11.20
C SER A 243 1.90 25.97 12.20
N THR A 244 1.65 25.58 13.45
CA THR A 244 2.66 25.55 14.52
C THR A 244 3.25 24.15 14.71
N ALA A 245 2.68 23.13 14.07
CA ALA A 245 3.13 21.76 14.21
C ALA A 245 4.50 21.57 13.55
N PRO A 246 5.49 20.99 14.25
CA PRO A 246 6.78 20.69 13.64
C PRO A 246 6.58 19.75 12.44
N ARG A 247 7.38 19.94 11.38
CA ARG A 247 7.37 19.10 10.17
C ARG A 247 6.04 19.08 9.40
N ALA A 248 5.15 20.04 9.66
CA ALA A 248 3.99 20.28 8.79
C ALA A 248 4.48 20.61 7.38
N SER A 249 3.80 20.10 6.36
CA SER A 249 4.15 20.38 4.97
C SER A 249 2.89 20.73 4.17
N PHE A 250 3.08 21.44 3.07
CA PHE A 250 2.05 21.64 2.06
C PHE A 250 2.60 21.32 0.69
N ALA A 251 1.73 20.85 -0.19
CA ALA A 251 2.08 20.50 -1.55
C ALA A 251 0.99 20.93 -2.53
N PHE A 252 1.40 21.24 -3.75
CA PHE A 252 0.51 21.56 -4.87
C PHE A 252 1.22 21.20 -6.18
N ASP A 253 0.41 20.92 -7.20
CA ASP A 253 0.87 20.75 -8.57
C ASP A 253 0.51 21.98 -9.39
N PHE A 254 1.32 22.33 -10.39
CA PHE A 254 0.99 23.38 -11.34
C PHE A 254 1.40 23.04 -12.77
N GLU A 255 0.68 23.60 -13.73
CA GLU A 255 1.02 23.59 -15.15
C GLU A 255 1.50 24.97 -15.58
N GLY A 256 2.76 25.10 -15.99
CA GLY A 256 3.34 26.39 -16.36
C GLY A 256 4.87 26.38 -16.49
N HIS A 257 5.46 27.56 -16.56
CA HIS A 257 6.92 27.78 -16.60
C HIS A 257 7.51 28.15 -15.23
N GLY A 258 6.66 28.44 -14.26
CA GLY A 258 7.12 28.76 -12.92
C GLY A 258 6.01 29.14 -11.96
N ALA A 259 6.40 29.34 -10.71
CA ALA A 259 5.51 29.77 -9.64
C ALA A 259 6.21 30.80 -8.75
N LEU A 260 5.42 31.73 -8.20
CA LEU A 260 5.84 32.64 -7.16
C LEU A 260 5.11 32.28 -5.87
N LEU A 261 5.86 32.20 -4.79
CA LEU A 261 5.32 31.97 -3.45
C LEU A 261 5.58 33.20 -2.58
N ASP A 262 4.52 33.92 -2.24
CA ASP A 262 4.59 35.09 -1.38
C ASP A 262 4.35 34.68 0.07
N PHE A 263 5.44 34.41 0.79
CA PHE A 263 5.40 34.06 2.20
C PHE A 263 5.37 35.30 3.09
N THR A 264 4.56 35.24 4.14
CA THR A 264 4.69 36.17 5.27
C THR A 264 5.95 35.83 6.06
N THR A 265 6.80 36.83 6.31
CA THR A 265 7.98 36.71 7.17
C THR A 265 7.74 37.45 8.48
N ASP A 266 8.22 36.90 9.59
CA ASP A 266 8.20 37.53 10.91
C ASP A 266 9.21 36.85 11.85
N ALA A 267 9.20 37.21 13.13
CA ALA A 267 10.14 36.67 14.11
C ALA A 267 9.81 35.22 14.55
N ASP A 268 8.62 34.71 14.21
CA ASP A 268 8.17 33.35 14.47
C ASP A 268 8.31 32.43 13.23
N ALA A 269 8.47 33.03 12.05
CA ALA A 269 8.92 32.39 10.84
C ALA A 269 10.35 31.87 11.01
N GLY A 270 10.74 30.93 10.16
CA GLY A 270 12.06 30.32 10.21
C GLY A 270 12.29 29.48 8.97
N GLU A 271 13.18 28.51 9.07
CA GLU A 271 13.58 27.71 7.92
C GLU A 271 12.43 26.90 7.32
N ILE A 272 12.39 26.89 5.98
CA ILE A 272 11.59 25.98 5.18
C ILE A 272 12.52 25.20 4.25
N THR A 273 12.13 23.98 3.92
CA THR A 273 12.72 23.25 2.79
C THR A 273 11.71 23.25 1.66
N LEU A 274 12.06 23.85 0.53
CA LEU A 274 11.25 23.89 -0.67
C LEU A 274 11.82 22.92 -1.69
N CYS A 275 10.97 22.05 -2.23
CA CYS A 275 11.31 21.14 -3.29
C CYS A 275 10.45 21.40 -4.53
N LEU A 276 11.10 21.51 -5.68
CA LEU A 276 10.48 21.57 -7.01
C LEU A 276 10.91 20.33 -7.79
N ASP A 277 9.97 19.48 -8.15
CA ASP A 277 10.22 18.20 -8.84
C ASP A 277 11.33 17.35 -8.17
N GLY A 278 11.34 17.34 -6.83
CA GLY A 278 12.31 16.61 -6.02
C GLY A 278 13.65 17.32 -5.80
N ALA A 279 13.94 18.41 -6.52
CA ALA A 279 15.11 19.25 -6.25
C ALA A 279 14.81 20.22 -5.09
N CYS A 280 15.48 20.02 -3.95
CA CYS A 280 15.21 20.76 -2.73
C CYS A 280 16.28 21.80 -2.39
N HIS A 281 15.86 22.92 -1.80
CA HIS A 281 16.72 23.90 -1.16
C HIS A 281 16.07 24.42 0.13
N THR A 282 16.88 25.00 1.02
CA THR A 282 16.42 25.58 2.27
C THR A 282 16.40 27.10 2.19
N GLU A 283 15.36 27.72 2.73
CA GLU A 283 15.20 29.17 2.82
C GLU A 283 14.84 29.56 4.25
N ASP A 284 15.47 30.63 4.76
CA ASP A 284 15.10 31.21 6.05
C ASP A 284 14.12 32.37 5.88
N LEU A 285 12.92 32.23 6.45
CA LEU A 285 11.88 33.25 6.42
C LEU A 285 11.88 34.15 7.66
N PHE A 286 12.83 34.00 8.59
CA PHE A 286 12.91 34.81 9.79
C PHE A 286 13.19 36.29 9.47
N THR A 287 12.38 37.19 10.01
CA THR A 287 12.64 38.64 9.99
C THR A 287 12.23 39.29 11.31
N LEU A 288 13.04 40.24 11.81
CA LEU A 288 12.70 40.97 13.05
C LEU A 288 11.42 41.81 12.95
N LYS A 289 11.03 42.22 11.73
CA LYS A 289 9.79 42.94 11.46
C LYS A 289 8.93 42.12 10.50
N PRO A 290 7.59 42.08 10.69
CA PRO A 290 6.70 41.42 9.74
C PRO A 290 6.83 41.99 8.33
N GLY A 291 6.81 41.12 7.33
CA GLY A 291 6.95 41.48 5.93
C GLY A 291 6.48 40.36 4.99
N THR A 292 6.83 40.50 3.72
CA THR A 292 6.58 39.48 2.69
C THR A 292 7.87 39.18 1.96
N ARG A 293 8.14 37.89 1.74
CA ARG A 293 9.24 37.40 0.93
C ARG A 293 8.68 36.55 -0.21
N GLN A 294 8.97 36.98 -1.44
CA GLN A 294 8.63 36.21 -2.63
C GLN A 294 9.75 35.24 -2.95
N LEU A 295 9.42 33.94 -3.04
CA LEU A 295 10.29 32.92 -3.58
C LEU A 295 9.87 32.64 -5.03
N THR A 296 10.84 32.60 -5.94
CA THR A 296 10.60 32.36 -7.36
C THR A 296 11.04 30.94 -7.72
N LEU A 297 10.11 30.17 -8.29
CA LEU A 297 10.33 28.83 -8.81
C LEU A 297 10.32 28.90 -10.32
N GLU A 298 11.48 28.74 -10.95
CA GLU A 298 11.62 28.72 -12.40
C GLU A 298 11.79 27.28 -12.87
N THR A 299 11.10 26.90 -13.94
CA THR A 299 11.21 25.57 -14.54
C THR A 299 11.92 25.67 -15.88
N ARG A 300 12.57 24.57 -16.31
CA ARG A 300 13.32 24.55 -17.59
C ARG A 300 12.42 24.48 -18.82
N SER A 301 11.16 24.09 -18.64
CA SER A 301 10.20 23.86 -19.71
C SER A 301 8.79 23.99 -19.16
N ALA A 302 7.85 24.47 -19.97
CA ALA A 302 6.43 24.39 -19.63
C ALA A 302 6.02 22.93 -19.39
N GLY A 303 5.30 22.68 -18.31
CA GLY A 303 4.79 21.34 -18.02
C GLY A 303 4.12 21.24 -16.67
N LEU A 304 3.77 20.01 -16.29
CA LEU A 304 3.30 19.66 -14.96
C LEU A 304 4.48 19.57 -13.99
N HIS A 305 4.43 20.35 -12.92
CA HIS A 305 5.45 20.45 -11.90
C HIS A 305 4.85 20.21 -10.52
N HIS A 306 5.61 19.52 -9.67
CA HIS A 306 5.23 19.25 -8.29
C HIS A 306 6.03 20.11 -7.32
N VAL A 307 5.35 20.78 -6.40
CA VAL A 307 5.97 21.55 -5.33
C VAL A 307 5.57 20.99 -3.98
N ILE A 308 6.55 20.77 -3.12
CA ILE A 308 6.34 20.51 -1.70
C ILE A 308 7.20 21.43 -0.86
N VAL A 309 6.62 21.96 0.21
CA VAL A 309 7.30 22.81 1.17
C VAL A 309 7.15 22.19 2.56
N HIS A 310 8.29 21.89 3.18
CA HIS A 310 8.38 21.40 4.54
C HIS A 310 8.67 22.56 5.48
N LYS A 311 7.87 22.70 6.53
CA LYS A 311 8.17 23.61 7.62
C LYS A 311 9.29 23.03 8.49
N GLY A 312 10.31 23.85 8.75
CA GLY A 312 11.31 23.57 9.77
C GLY A 312 10.76 23.68 11.20
N LEU A 313 11.65 23.94 12.15
CA LEU A 313 11.32 24.03 13.57
C LEU A 313 10.64 25.36 13.98
N SER A 314 10.31 26.21 13.01
CA SER A 314 9.66 27.51 13.20
C SER A 314 8.37 27.40 14.01
N ARG A 315 8.05 28.42 14.83
CA ARG A 315 6.86 28.38 15.70
C ARG A 315 5.58 28.51 14.91
N ARG A 316 5.61 29.19 13.76
CA ARG A 316 4.47 29.38 12.88
C ARG A 316 4.93 29.55 11.44
N LEU A 317 4.24 28.91 10.50
CA LEU A 317 4.37 29.20 9.07
C LEU A 317 2.98 29.39 8.49
N ALA A 318 2.75 30.54 7.83
CA ALA A 318 1.55 30.77 7.05
C ALA A 318 1.69 30.15 5.66
N LEU A 319 0.58 29.68 5.09
CA LEU A 319 0.55 29.31 3.67
C LEU A 319 0.74 30.58 2.82
N PRO A 320 1.55 30.51 1.75
CA PRO A 320 1.80 31.67 0.89
C PRO A 320 0.63 31.91 -0.08
N ASN A 321 0.56 33.13 -0.61
CA ASN A 321 -0.15 33.32 -1.88
C ASN A 321 0.69 32.71 -3.00
N ILE A 322 0.03 32.09 -3.97
CA ILE A 322 0.70 31.39 -5.07
C ILE A 322 0.32 32.07 -6.38
N THR A 323 1.31 32.41 -7.19
CA THR A 323 1.09 32.88 -8.57
C THR A 323 1.75 31.93 -9.54
N ILE A 324 1.00 31.33 -10.45
CA ILE A 324 1.53 30.46 -11.50
C ILE A 324 1.73 31.28 -12.78
N ARG A 325 2.89 31.10 -13.42
CA ARG A 325 3.32 31.78 -14.65
C ARG A 325 3.39 30.81 -15.82
#